data_AF-A0A410RKG4-F1
#
_entry.id   AF-A0A410RKG4-F1
#
_cell.length_a   1.000
_cell.length_b   1.000
_cell.length_c   1.000
_cell.angle_alpha   90.00
_cell.angle_beta   90.00
_cell.angle_gamma   90.00
#
_symmetry.space_group_name_H-M   'P 1'
#
loop_
_entity.id
_entity.type
_entity.pdbx_description
1 polymer ?
#
loop_
_entity_poly.entity_id
_entity_poly.type
_entity_poly.pdbx_seq_one_letter_code
_entity_poly.pdbx_strand_id
1 'polypeptide(L)'
;MIHSDEKVRQMARSLLPSKHREAARSAKARIHRAARQEARQELAVWMKAGDMEHDLPSLAPWERKEISMEVRWRRDGDKVMPFIRWATARTRELRREDRLSHVRSLLPRGVIGEHALGHVKHTTAFEDPVEKAWRNRYWLRRQAQRKGALMDRGEQARLLRALIQEPDGQRTFNRFLRERHTWASSPRTATSRPRGGIPPHRPLLGLHDVLPFLDTLTRHPWGNAVRTWGQQEPPAHWVRLFLQHFKAHRGHIPSVRATLEAEGLMSSRPLGQPCFSGQEPRTPPARPSAR
;
A
#
# COMPACT_ATOMS: atom_id res chain seq x y z
N MET A 1 -14.42 -37.62 -34.62
CA MET A 1 -15.19 -36.37 -34.80
C MET A 1 -14.23 -35.19 -34.66
N ILE A 2 -13.73 -34.66 -35.77
CA ILE A 2 -12.80 -33.51 -35.79
C ILE A 2 -13.65 -32.27 -35.52
N HIS A 3 -13.54 -31.69 -34.32
CA HIS A 3 -14.13 -30.39 -34.07
C HIS A 3 -13.34 -29.35 -34.87
N SER A 4 -13.97 -28.73 -35.86
CA SER A 4 -13.36 -27.74 -36.75
C SER A 4 -12.77 -26.55 -35.97
N ASP A 5 -11.80 -25.86 -36.57
CA ASP A 5 -11.21 -24.61 -36.05
C ASP A 5 -12.26 -23.59 -35.59
N GLU A 6 -13.46 -23.66 -36.17
CA GLU A 6 -14.62 -22.86 -35.79
C GLU A 6 -15.04 -23.11 -34.33
N LYS A 7 -15.07 -24.36 -33.87
CA LYS A 7 -15.37 -24.67 -32.46
C LYS A 7 -14.32 -24.07 -31.53
N VAL A 8 -13.04 -24.11 -31.91
CA VAL A 8 -11.96 -23.55 -31.09
C VAL A 8 -12.10 -22.02 -30.99
N ARG A 9 -12.42 -21.35 -32.11
CA ARG A 9 -12.71 -19.91 -32.11
C ARG A 9 -13.96 -19.57 -31.29
N GLN A 10 -15.03 -20.35 -31.40
CA GLN A 10 -16.24 -20.16 -30.60
C GLN A 10 -15.95 -20.29 -29.10
N MET A 11 -15.17 -21.29 -28.71
CA MET A 11 -14.77 -21.49 -27.32
C MET A 11 -13.90 -20.33 -26.81
N ALA A 12 -12.94 -19.84 -27.61
CA ALA A 12 -12.13 -18.68 -27.25
C ALA A 12 -12.99 -17.39 -27.17
N ARG A 13 -13.97 -17.23 -28.05
CA ARG A 13 -14.91 -16.09 -28.03
C ARG A 13 -15.91 -16.15 -26.89
N SER A 14 -16.26 -17.34 -26.39
CA SER A 14 -17.20 -17.52 -25.26
C SER A 14 -16.74 -16.86 -23.95
N LEU A 15 -15.45 -16.51 -23.86
CA LEU A 15 -14.87 -15.71 -22.79
C LEU A 15 -15.36 -14.26 -22.78
N LEU A 16 -16.05 -13.83 -23.85
CA LEU A 16 -16.67 -12.52 -24.02
C LEU A 16 -18.19 -12.70 -24.21
N PRO A 17 -19.05 -11.87 -23.58
CA PRO A 17 -18.75 -10.71 -22.75
C PRO A 17 -18.65 -11.02 -21.23
N SER A 18 -17.81 -10.23 -20.54
CA SER A 18 -17.77 -10.17 -19.08
C SER A 18 -19.09 -9.64 -18.53
N LYS A 19 -19.57 -10.22 -17.42
CA LYS A 19 -20.72 -9.70 -16.66
C LYS A 19 -20.49 -8.28 -16.11
N HIS A 20 -19.23 -7.86 -15.98
CA HIS A 20 -18.86 -6.56 -15.41
C HIS A 20 -18.57 -5.49 -16.47
N ARG A 21 -18.94 -5.69 -17.75
CA ARG A 21 -18.56 -4.77 -18.84
C ARG A 21 -18.99 -3.32 -18.60
N GLU A 22 -20.20 -3.09 -18.12
CA GLU A 22 -20.73 -1.74 -17.89
C GLU A 22 -20.09 -1.08 -16.67
N ALA A 23 -20.01 -1.81 -15.57
CA ALA A 23 -19.34 -1.35 -14.36
C ALA A 23 -17.86 -1.03 -14.62
N ALA A 24 -17.16 -1.86 -15.41
CA ALA A 24 -15.77 -1.62 -15.78
C ALA A 24 -15.58 -0.39 -16.68
N ARG A 25 -16.52 -0.11 -17.60
CA ARG A 25 -16.51 1.13 -18.37
C ARG A 25 -16.69 2.35 -17.48
N SER A 26 -17.64 2.29 -16.55
CA SER A 26 -17.88 3.36 -15.58
C SER A 26 -16.66 3.59 -14.68
N ALA A 27 -16.07 2.52 -14.15
CA ALA A 27 -14.89 2.58 -13.31
C ALA A 27 -13.68 3.11 -14.07
N LYS A 28 -13.43 2.66 -15.31
CA LYS A 28 -12.39 3.22 -16.18
C LYS A 28 -12.59 4.71 -16.40
N ALA A 29 -13.81 5.15 -16.73
CA ALA A 29 -14.11 6.57 -16.92
C ALA A 29 -13.85 7.37 -15.65
N ARG A 30 -14.22 6.84 -14.48
CA ARG A 30 -13.96 7.45 -13.17
C ARG A 30 -12.46 7.57 -12.87
N ILE A 31 -11.68 6.49 -13.06
CA ILE A 31 -10.22 6.47 -12.84
C ILE A 31 -9.56 7.55 -13.72
N HIS A 32 -9.87 7.59 -15.02
CA HIS A 32 -9.28 8.60 -15.90
C HIS A 32 -9.75 10.02 -15.61
N ARG A 33 -10.99 10.23 -15.15
CA ARG A 33 -11.44 11.56 -14.73
C ARG A 33 -10.66 12.03 -13.50
N ALA A 34 -10.48 11.16 -12.50
CA ALA A 34 -9.71 11.45 -11.31
C ALA A 34 -8.24 11.77 -11.66
N ALA A 35 -7.61 10.96 -12.52
CA ALA A 35 -6.26 11.21 -12.99
C ALA A 35 -6.12 12.55 -13.75
N ARG A 36 -7.08 12.90 -14.62
CA ARG A 36 -7.07 14.20 -15.30
C ARG A 36 -7.27 15.38 -14.34
N GLN A 37 -8.11 15.24 -13.33
CA GLN A 37 -8.30 16.28 -12.32
C GLN A 37 -7.02 16.49 -11.50
N GLU A 38 -6.34 15.40 -11.14
CA GLU A 38 -5.07 15.43 -10.44
C GLU A 38 -3.98 16.11 -11.24
N ALA A 39 -3.77 15.69 -12.49
CA ALA A 39 -2.81 16.31 -13.40
C ALA A 39 -3.09 17.82 -13.59
N ARG A 40 -4.36 18.22 -13.67
CA ARG A 40 -4.73 19.64 -13.75
C ARG A 40 -4.42 20.41 -12.47
N GLN A 41 -4.65 19.81 -11.30
CA GLN A 41 -4.31 20.43 -10.02
C GLN A 41 -2.80 20.57 -9.87
N GLU A 42 -2.03 19.54 -10.21
CA GLU A 42 -0.56 19.57 -10.21
C GLU A 42 -0.02 20.66 -11.15
N LEU A 43 -0.50 20.71 -12.39
CA LEU A 43 -0.14 21.75 -13.35
C LEU A 43 -0.49 23.15 -12.85
N ALA A 44 -1.67 23.33 -12.23
CA ALA A 44 -2.08 24.62 -11.69
C ALA A 44 -1.20 25.06 -10.50
N VAL A 45 -0.74 24.13 -9.67
CA VAL A 45 0.21 24.41 -8.58
C VAL A 45 1.57 24.79 -9.15
N TRP A 46 2.05 24.06 -10.16
CA TRP A 46 3.30 24.33 -10.86
C TRP A 46 3.32 25.71 -11.51
N MET A 47 2.28 26.03 -12.29
CA MET A 47 2.15 27.34 -12.93
C MET A 47 2.13 28.50 -11.93
N LYS A 48 1.62 28.28 -10.71
CA LYS A 48 1.63 29.29 -9.63
C LYS A 48 2.97 29.39 -8.91
N ALA A 49 3.74 28.31 -8.85
CA ALA A 49 5.01 28.26 -8.14
C ALA A 49 6.17 28.89 -8.94
N GLY A 50 6.01 29.06 -10.27
CA GLY A 50 7.03 29.65 -11.14
C GLY A 50 8.33 28.84 -11.26
N ASP A 51 8.33 27.63 -10.70
CA ASP A 51 9.48 26.76 -10.59
C ASP A 51 9.52 25.83 -11.82
N MET A 52 10.31 26.20 -12.84
CA MET A 52 10.50 25.43 -14.07
C MET A 52 11.67 24.42 -13.97
N GLU A 53 12.37 24.35 -12.84
CA GLU A 53 13.53 23.47 -12.66
C GLU A 53 13.20 22.14 -11.97
N HIS A 54 11.99 21.96 -11.44
CA HIS A 54 11.56 20.68 -10.86
C HIS A 54 11.29 19.62 -11.93
N ASP A 55 11.87 18.42 -11.75
CA ASP A 55 11.57 17.25 -12.57
C ASP A 55 10.06 16.95 -12.60
N LEU A 56 9.53 16.66 -13.79
CA LEU A 56 8.16 16.20 -13.99
C LEU A 56 7.88 15.00 -13.07
N PRO A 57 6.91 15.07 -12.15
CA PRO A 57 6.53 13.92 -11.35
C PRO A 57 6.11 12.79 -12.27
N SER A 58 6.44 11.56 -11.89
CA SER A 58 6.00 10.38 -12.63
C SER A 58 4.48 10.45 -12.80
N LEU A 59 4.03 10.54 -14.05
CA LEU A 59 2.61 10.56 -14.40
C LEU A 59 1.93 9.32 -13.80
N ALA A 60 1.26 9.54 -12.67
CA ALA A 60 0.32 8.65 -12.01
C ALA A 60 0.80 7.22 -11.66
N PRO A 61 1.74 7.03 -10.72
CA PRO A 61 2.12 5.71 -10.19
C PRO A 61 0.92 4.89 -9.63
N TRP A 62 -0.18 5.56 -9.25
CA TRP A 62 -1.44 4.92 -8.81
C TRP A 62 -2.30 4.36 -9.96
N GLU A 63 -2.23 4.92 -11.17
CA GLU A 63 -2.99 4.42 -12.33
C GLU A 63 -2.71 2.94 -12.55
N ARG A 64 -1.43 2.53 -12.43
CA ARG A 64 -1.05 1.13 -12.60
C ARG A 64 -1.76 0.21 -11.62
N LYS A 65 -1.95 0.61 -10.36
CA LYS A 65 -2.61 -0.22 -9.34
C LYS A 65 -4.13 -0.24 -9.54
N GLU A 66 -4.76 0.91 -9.72
CA GLU A 66 -6.21 1.01 -9.92
C GLU A 66 -6.66 0.32 -11.20
N ILE A 67 -5.95 0.54 -12.30
CA ILE A 67 -6.19 -0.14 -13.58
C ILE A 67 -5.95 -1.65 -13.42
N SER A 68 -4.90 -2.07 -12.71
CA SER A 68 -4.66 -3.51 -12.48
C SER A 68 -5.78 -4.18 -11.67
N MET A 69 -6.31 -3.49 -10.66
CA MET A 69 -7.47 -3.99 -9.90
C MET A 69 -8.72 -4.05 -10.77
N GLU A 70 -8.97 -3.03 -11.57
CA GLU A 70 -10.12 -2.97 -12.47
C GLU A 70 -10.05 -4.06 -13.55
N VAL A 71 -8.88 -4.26 -14.15
CA VAL A 71 -8.62 -5.37 -15.10
C VAL A 71 -8.90 -6.71 -14.43
N ARG A 72 -8.40 -6.91 -13.20
CA ARG A 72 -8.67 -8.15 -12.45
C ARG A 72 -10.17 -8.35 -12.23
N TRP A 73 -10.87 -7.34 -11.70
CA TRP A 73 -12.29 -7.42 -11.41
C TRP A 73 -13.15 -7.66 -12.66
N ARG A 74 -12.77 -7.06 -13.80
CA ARG A 74 -13.39 -7.32 -15.10
C ARG A 74 -13.18 -8.76 -15.54
N ARG A 75 -11.97 -9.31 -15.37
CA ARG A 75 -11.64 -10.70 -15.73
C ARG A 75 -12.36 -11.71 -14.85
N ASP A 76 -12.55 -11.41 -13.57
CA ASP A 76 -13.33 -12.25 -12.65
C ASP A 76 -14.80 -12.40 -13.10
N GLY A 77 -15.31 -11.44 -13.88
CA GLY A 77 -16.65 -11.50 -14.50
C GLY A 77 -16.73 -12.25 -15.82
N ASP A 78 -15.61 -12.76 -16.37
CA ASP A 78 -15.59 -13.51 -17.62
C ASP A 78 -16.27 -14.89 -17.45
N LYS A 79 -16.99 -15.34 -18.47
CA LYS A 79 -17.63 -16.67 -18.48
C LYS A 79 -16.61 -17.76 -18.86
N VAL A 80 -15.65 -18.01 -17.96
CA VAL A 80 -14.49 -18.88 -18.22
C VAL A 80 -14.77 -20.38 -18.13
N MET A 81 -15.82 -20.77 -17.41
CA MET A 81 -16.08 -22.17 -17.10
C MET A 81 -16.33 -23.08 -18.31
N PRO A 82 -17.11 -22.69 -19.33
CA PRO A 82 -17.28 -23.50 -20.54
C PRO A 82 -15.94 -23.76 -21.25
N PHE A 83 -15.10 -22.73 -21.35
CA PHE A 83 -13.78 -22.82 -21.96
C PHE A 83 -12.85 -23.75 -21.18
N ILE A 84 -12.79 -23.60 -19.85
CA ILE A 84 -11.97 -24.46 -18.98
C ILE A 84 -12.41 -25.92 -19.10
N ARG A 85 -13.72 -26.21 -19.03
CA ARG A 85 -14.24 -27.58 -19.15
C ARG A 85 -13.89 -28.22 -20.49
N TRP A 86 -14.06 -27.47 -21.59
CA TRP A 86 -13.66 -27.91 -22.92
C TRP A 86 -12.16 -28.19 -23.00
N ALA A 87 -11.33 -27.28 -22.51
CA ALA A 87 -9.87 -27.41 -22.54
C ALA A 87 -9.40 -28.63 -21.71
N THR A 88 -9.98 -28.83 -20.52
CA THR A 88 -9.69 -30.00 -19.68
C THR A 88 -10.13 -31.30 -20.34
N ALA A 89 -11.33 -31.35 -20.93
CA ALA A 89 -11.79 -32.54 -21.64
C ALA A 89 -10.91 -32.85 -22.86
N ARG A 90 -10.50 -31.82 -23.60
CA ARG A 90 -9.68 -31.96 -24.81
C ARG A 90 -8.28 -32.48 -24.53
N THR A 91 -7.72 -32.17 -23.36
CA THR A 91 -6.36 -32.55 -22.98
C THR A 91 -6.29 -33.68 -21.96
N ARG A 92 -7.42 -34.36 -21.69
CA ARG A 92 -7.52 -35.39 -20.64
C ARG A 92 -6.52 -36.53 -20.81
N GLU A 93 -6.32 -36.96 -22.05
CA GLU A 93 -5.42 -38.08 -22.39
C GLU A 93 -3.93 -37.66 -22.46
N LEU A 94 -3.64 -36.36 -22.38
CA LEU A 94 -2.27 -35.84 -22.38
C LEU A 94 -1.70 -35.82 -20.96
N ARG A 95 -0.37 -35.99 -20.87
CA ARG A 95 0.40 -35.70 -19.65
C ARG A 95 0.16 -34.25 -19.24
N ARG A 96 0.13 -33.99 -17.94
CA ARG A 96 -0.25 -32.67 -17.39
C ARG A 96 0.67 -31.58 -17.93
N GLU A 97 1.97 -31.86 -18.00
CA GLU A 97 3.00 -30.95 -18.50
C GLU A 97 2.71 -30.44 -19.93
N ASP A 98 2.14 -31.30 -20.78
CA ASP A 98 1.91 -31.00 -22.20
C ASP A 98 0.59 -30.28 -22.47
N ARG A 99 -0.35 -30.31 -21.52
CA ARG A 99 -1.72 -29.82 -21.73
C ARG A 99 -1.76 -28.35 -22.08
N LEU A 100 -0.96 -27.53 -21.41
CA LEU A 100 -0.96 -26.08 -21.63
C LEU A 100 -0.41 -25.73 -23.02
N SER A 101 0.68 -26.37 -23.43
CA SER A 101 1.29 -26.22 -24.76
C SER A 101 0.33 -26.67 -25.86
N HIS A 102 -0.39 -27.77 -25.65
CA HIS A 102 -1.40 -28.25 -26.57
C HIS A 102 -2.60 -27.29 -26.69
N VAL A 103 -3.13 -26.76 -25.59
CA VAL A 103 -4.20 -25.75 -25.66
C VAL A 103 -3.72 -24.49 -26.38
N ARG A 104 -2.48 -24.07 -26.15
CA ARG A 104 -1.89 -22.91 -26.83
C ARG A 104 -1.80 -23.09 -28.35
N SER A 105 -1.52 -24.30 -28.83
CA SER A 105 -1.45 -24.56 -30.28
C SER A 105 -2.82 -24.55 -30.96
N LEU A 106 -3.89 -24.86 -30.22
CA LEU A 106 -5.26 -24.81 -30.73
C LEU A 106 -5.81 -23.37 -30.79
N LEU A 107 -5.43 -22.52 -29.84
CA LEU A 107 -5.98 -21.17 -29.73
C LEU A 107 -5.51 -20.23 -30.85
N PRO A 108 -6.35 -19.27 -31.28
CA PRO A 108 -5.93 -18.25 -32.22
C PRO A 108 -4.79 -17.42 -31.62
N ARG A 109 -3.78 -17.11 -32.45
CA ARG A 109 -2.68 -16.22 -32.04
C ARG A 109 -3.20 -14.81 -31.75
N GLY A 110 -2.63 -14.16 -30.74
CA GLY A 110 -2.97 -12.80 -30.33
C GLY A 110 -3.84 -12.71 -29.08
N VAL A 111 -4.40 -11.53 -28.84
CA VAL A 111 -4.97 -11.11 -27.54
C VAL A 111 -6.07 -12.04 -27.02
N ILE A 112 -6.94 -12.55 -27.91
CA ILE A 112 -8.05 -13.43 -27.49
C ILE A 112 -7.51 -14.77 -27.01
N GLY A 113 -6.56 -15.37 -27.73
CA GLY A 113 -5.94 -16.65 -27.34
C GLY A 113 -5.08 -16.51 -26.09
N GLU A 114 -4.31 -15.44 -25.96
CA GLU A 114 -3.51 -15.18 -24.76
C GLU A 114 -4.38 -14.96 -23.52
N HIS A 115 -5.48 -14.22 -23.66
CA HIS A 115 -6.46 -14.02 -22.60
C HIS A 115 -7.11 -15.34 -22.18
N ALA A 116 -7.48 -16.19 -23.15
CA ALA A 116 -8.00 -17.52 -22.90
C ALA A 116 -7.00 -18.41 -22.16
N LEU A 117 -5.75 -18.44 -22.62
CA LEU A 117 -4.68 -19.23 -22.02
C LEU A 117 -4.41 -18.79 -20.57
N GLY A 118 -4.49 -17.49 -20.29
CA GLY A 118 -4.35 -16.93 -18.94
C GLY A 118 -5.37 -17.50 -17.94
N HIS A 119 -6.60 -17.76 -18.38
CA HIS A 119 -7.64 -18.34 -17.53
C HIS A 119 -7.43 -19.84 -17.25
N VAL A 120 -6.79 -20.57 -18.15
CA VAL A 120 -6.58 -22.02 -18.02
C VAL A 120 -5.30 -22.35 -17.25
N LYS A 121 -4.24 -21.53 -17.39
CA LYS A 121 -2.92 -21.77 -16.79
C LYS A 121 -2.94 -22.07 -15.28
N HIS A 122 -3.85 -21.43 -14.55
CA HIS A 122 -3.94 -21.55 -13.08
C HIS A 122 -5.03 -22.50 -12.59
N THR A 123 -5.60 -23.30 -13.49
CA THR A 123 -6.61 -24.29 -13.12
C THR A 123 -5.96 -25.61 -12.71
N THR A 124 -6.63 -26.38 -11.86
CA THR A 124 -6.11 -27.63 -11.30
C THR A 124 -5.71 -28.67 -12.35
N ALA A 125 -6.32 -28.63 -13.53
CA ALA A 125 -6.05 -29.58 -14.60
C ALA A 125 -4.75 -29.29 -15.38
N PHE A 126 -4.20 -28.07 -15.26
CA PHE A 126 -3.09 -27.55 -16.07
C PHE A 126 -1.92 -27.05 -15.23
N GLU A 127 -2.19 -26.60 -14.02
CA GLU A 127 -1.16 -26.09 -13.12
C GLU A 127 -0.30 -27.22 -12.55
N ASP A 128 1.02 -27.01 -12.55
CA ASP A 128 1.97 -27.91 -11.89
C ASP A 128 1.74 -27.92 -10.37
N PRO A 129 1.53 -29.10 -9.74
CA PRO A 129 1.43 -29.22 -8.28
C PRO A 129 2.59 -28.59 -7.52
N VAL A 130 3.82 -28.62 -8.04
CA VAL A 130 5.00 -28.04 -7.40
C VAL A 130 4.89 -26.51 -7.41
N GLU A 131 4.59 -25.91 -8.56
CA GLU A 131 4.35 -24.47 -8.66
C GLU A 131 3.18 -24.02 -7.78
N LYS A 132 2.09 -24.80 -7.75
CA LYS A 132 0.93 -24.52 -6.88
C LYS A 132 1.32 -24.54 -5.41
N ALA A 133 2.04 -25.56 -4.97
CA ALA A 133 2.49 -25.69 -3.59
C ALA A 133 3.46 -24.56 -3.19
N TRP A 134 4.36 -24.17 -4.09
CA TRP A 134 5.25 -23.03 -3.88
C TRP A 134 4.46 -21.72 -3.77
N ARG A 135 3.51 -21.48 -4.67
CA ARG A 135 2.69 -20.26 -4.65
C ARG A 135 1.82 -20.17 -3.39
N ASN A 136 1.23 -21.29 -2.97
CA ASN A 136 0.48 -21.37 -1.72
C ASN A 136 1.36 -21.04 -0.52
N ARG A 137 2.58 -21.61 -0.44
CA ARG A 137 3.56 -21.28 0.60
C ARG A 137 3.95 -19.80 0.58
N TYR A 138 4.18 -19.23 -0.60
CA TYR A 138 4.45 -17.80 -0.76
C TYR A 138 3.30 -16.94 -0.24
N TRP A 139 2.06 -17.25 -0.63
CA TRP A 139 0.88 -16.52 -0.16
C TRP A 139 0.67 -16.65 1.34
N LEU A 140 0.83 -17.85 1.89
CA LEU A 140 0.75 -18.09 3.34
C LEU A 140 1.83 -17.33 4.09
N ARG A 141 3.08 -17.35 3.62
CA ARG A 141 4.17 -16.57 4.21
C ARG A 141 3.88 -15.07 4.14
N ARG A 142 3.40 -14.57 2.99
CA ARG A 142 3.03 -13.16 2.81
C ARG A 142 1.85 -12.77 3.69
N GLN A 143 0.87 -13.65 3.86
CA GLN A 143 -0.27 -13.45 4.75
C GLN A 143 0.16 -13.47 6.21
N ALA A 144 1.04 -14.39 6.61
CA ALA A 144 1.62 -14.47 7.94
C ALA A 144 2.49 -13.25 8.26
N GLN A 145 3.30 -12.77 7.31
CA GLN A 145 4.03 -11.51 7.44
C GLN A 145 3.08 -10.32 7.57
N ARG A 146 1.99 -10.29 6.78
CA ARG A 146 0.96 -9.24 6.89
C ARG A 146 0.24 -9.28 8.24
N LYS A 147 -0.11 -10.48 8.74
CA LYS A 147 -0.77 -10.70 10.03
C LYS A 147 0.15 -10.44 11.21
N GLY A 148 1.35 -11.01 11.21
CA GLY A 148 2.36 -10.81 12.27
C GLY A 148 2.90 -9.40 12.32
N ALA A 149 2.88 -8.69 11.18
CA ALA A 149 3.10 -7.26 11.22
C ALA A 149 1.92 -6.59 11.96
N LEU A 150 0.66 -6.96 11.70
CA LEU A 150 -0.54 -6.29 12.22
C LEU A 150 -0.72 -6.65 13.72
N MET A 151 -0.34 -5.74 14.61
CA MET A 151 -0.68 -5.91 16.03
C MET A 151 -2.19 -5.85 16.21
N ASP A 152 -2.75 -6.82 16.93
CA ASP A 152 -4.17 -6.80 17.31
C ASP A 152 -4.46 -5.62 18.25
N ARG A 153 -5.71 -5.11 18.24
CA ARG A 153 -6.13 -3.97 19.09
C ARG A 153 -5.91 -4.28 20.57
N GLY A 154 -6.16 -5.51 21.01
CA GLY A 154 -5.92 -5.93 22.39
C GLY A 154 -4.43 -5.91 22.76
N GLU A 155 -3.58 -6.34 21.82
CA GLU A 155 -2.14 -6.30 22.00
C GLU A 155 -1.61 -4.86 22.08
N GLN A 156 -2.09 -3.97 21.20
CA GLN A 156 -1.72 -2.54 21.25
C GLN A 156 -2.12 -1.92 22.58
N ALA A 157 -3.33 -2.17 23.07
CA ALA A 157 -3.80 -1.66 24.35
C ALA A 157 -2.94 -2.16 25.52
N ARG A 158 -2.59 -3.46 25.52
CA ARG A 158 -1.71 -4.03 26.55
C ARG A 158 -0.32 -3.38 26.55
N LEU A 159 0.29 -3.22 25.37
CA LEU A 159 1.62 -2.61 25.26
C LEU A 159 1.61 -1.13 25.64
N LEU A 160 0.57 -0.36 25.26
CA LEU A 160 0.44 1.03 25.67
C LEU A 160 0.27 1.17 27.19
N ARG A 161 -0.49 0.28 27.84
CA ARG A 161 -0.60 0.26 29.30
C ARG A 161 0.75 -0.01 29.97
N ALA A 162 1.50 -1.00 29.49
CA ALA A 162 2.84 -1.29 29.98
C ALA A 162 3.80 -0.11 29.76
N LEU A 163 3.74 0.52 28.60
CA LEU A 163 4.55 1.70 28.26
C LEU A 163 4.28 2.89 29.19
N ILE A 164 3.05 3.09 29.66
CA ILE A 164 2.73 4.16 30.60
C ILE A 164 3.29 3.87 32.01
N GLN A 165 3.46 2.59 32.36
CA GLN A 165 4.05 2.19 33.65
C GLN A 165 5.57 2.37 33.68
N GLU A 166 6.22 2.38 32.51
CA GLU A 166 7.67 2.58 32.41
C GLU A 166 8.07 4.05 32.65
N PRO A 167 9.17 4.30 33.38
CA PRO A 167 9.74 5.64 33.53
C PRO A 167 10.01 6.28 32.17
N ASP A 168 9.54 7.53 32.00
CA ASP A 168 9.62 8.29 30.74
C ASP A 168 8.95 7.62 29.51
N GLY A 169 8.24 6.51 29.66
CA GLY A 169 7.67 5.76 28.53
C GLY A 169 6.63 6.58 27.77
N GLN A 170 5.63 7.12 28.47
CA GLN A 170 4.61 8.00 27.88
C GLN A 170 5.23 9.26 27.25
N ARG A 171 6.23 9.87 27.92
CA ARG A 171 6.90 11.08 27.43
C ARG A 171 7.69 10.79 26.15
N THR A 172 8.43 9.70 26.11
CA THR A 172 9.22 9.26 24.96
C THR A 172 8.32 8.92 23.77
N PHE A 173 7.22 8.23 24.02
CA PHE A 173 6.22 7.92 22.99
C PHE A 173 5.57 9.16 22.39
N ASN A 174 5.08 10.09 23.23
CA ASN A 174 4.46 11.33 22.76
C ASN A 174 5.47 12.23 22.03
N ARG A 175 6.74 12.24 22.45
CA ARG A 175 7.80 12.93 21.73
C ARG A 175 8.02 12.33 20.35
N PHE A 176 8.14 11.00 20.26
CA PHE A 176 8.29 10.31 18.99
C PHE A 176 7.13 10.66 18.04
N LEU A 177 5.88 10.57 18.50
CA LEU A 177 4.71 10.92 17.67
C LEU A 177 4.74 12.37 17.20
N ARG A 178 5.14 13.30 18.07
CA ARG A 178 5.28 14.71 17.73
C ARG A 178 6.36 14.94 16.69
N GLU A 179 7.55 14.36 16.86
CA GLU A 179 8.65 14.51 15.90
C GLU A 179 8.29 13.93 14.52
N ARG A 180 7.63 12.77 14.48
CA ARG A 180 7.12 12.19 13.23
C ARG A 180 6.05 13.05 12.58
N HIS A 181 5.15 13.63 13.37
CA HIS A 181 4.13 14.55 12.89
C HIS A 181 4.73 15.83 12.31
N THR A 182 5.69 16.46 13.02
CA THR A 182 6.42 17.65 12.54
C THR A 182 7.21 17.35 11.26
N TRP A 183 7.90 16.20 11.21
CA TRP A 183 8.65 15.78 10.02
C TRP A 183 7.73 15.59 8.80
N ALA A 184 6.58 14.94 9.00
CA ALA A 184 5.60 14.73 7.93
C ALA A 184 4.90 16.04 7.53
N SER A 185 4.73 16.97 8.47
CA SER A 185 4.13 18.29 8.25
C SER A 185 5.11 19.32 7.68
N SER A 186 6.38 18.96 7.51
CA SER A 186 7.41 19.83 6.92
C SER A 186 7.13 20.11 5.44
N PRO A 187 7.45 21.31 4.90
CA PRO A 187 7.33 21.61 3.47
C PRO A 187 8.18 20.68 2.59
N ARG A 188 9.33 20.20 3.11
CA ARG A 188 10.27 19.32 2.37
C ARG A 188 9.68 17.95 2.04
N THR A 189 8.62 17.52 2.73
CA THR A 189 7.94 16.24 2.55
C THR A 189 6.54 16.39 1.92
N ALA A 190 6.19 17.60 1.45
CA ALA A 190 4.86 17.94 0.95
C ALA A 190 4.40 17.08 -0.24
N THR A 191 5.34 16.65 -1.11
CA THR A 191 5.08 15.78 -2.27
C THR A 191 4.66 14.35 -1.90
N SER A 192 4.86 13.94 -0.64
CA SER A 192 4.53 12.61 -0.12
C SER A 192 3.31 12.58 0.80
N ARG A 193 2.57 13.70 0.92
CA ARG A 193 1.44 13.81 1.84
C ARG A 193 0.24 13.01 1.35
N PRO A 194 -0.54 12.39 2.27
CA PRO A 194 -1.86 11.87 1.93
C PRO A 194 -2.75 12.99 1.39
N ARG A 195 -3.61 12.68 0.41
CA ARG A 195 -4.55 13.60 -0.24
C ARG A 195 -5.50 14.35 0.71
N GLY A 196 -5.63 13.90 1.97
CA GLY A 196 -6.44 14.52 3.02
C GLY A 196 -5.65 15.28 4.10
N GLY A 197 -4.36 15.54 3.87
CA GLY A 197 -3.46 16.09 4.89
C GLY A 197 -3.10 15.09 5.97
N ILE A 198 -2.27 15.51 6.93
CA ILE A 198 -1.91 14.69 8.09
C ILE A 198 -2.95 14.97 9.18
N PRO A 199 -3.63 13.94 9.72
CA PRO A 199 -4.55 14.11 10.84
C PRO A 199 -3.90 14.88 12.01
N PRO A 200 -4.69 15.66 12.77
CA PRO A 200 -4.16 16.38 13.92
C PRO A 200 -3.51 15.40 14.91
N HIS A 201 -2.31 15.76 15.38
CA HIS A 201 -1.58 15.01 16.38
C HIS A 201 -2.31 15.09 17.73
N ARG A 202 -2.75 13.94 18.26
CA ARG A 202 -3.26 13.80 19.63
C ARG A 202 -2.22 13.04 20.47
N PRO A 203 -1.73 13.59 21.60
CA PRO A 203 -0.88 12.86 22.53
C PRO A 203 -1.69 11.83 23.33
N LEU A 204 -1.03 10.75 23.77
CA LEU A 204 -1.58 9.82 24.75
C LEU A 204 -1.57 10.46 26.13
N LEU A 205 -2.73 10.56 26.79
CA LEU A 205 -2.88 11.31 28.05
C LEU A 205 -2.67 10.48 29.32
N GLY A 206 -2.82 9.15 29.25
CA GLY A 206 -2.56 8.25 30.38
C GLY A 206 -3.27 6.91 30.26
N LEU A 207 -3.32 6.13 31.34
CA LEU A 207 -3.88 4.76 31.33
C LEU A 207 -5.36 4.72 30.92
N HIS A 208 -6.14 5.70 31.37
CA HIS A 208 -7.55 5.84 31.04
C HIS A 208 -7.77 6.17 29.56
N ASP A 209 -6.77 6.77 28.92
CA ASP A 209 -6.85 7.28 27.54
C ASP A 209 -6.47 6.22 26.49
N VAL A 210 -5.97 5.05 26.89
CA VAL A 210 -5.43 4.04 25.95
C VAL A 210 -6.45 3.61 24.89
N LEU A 211 -7.68 3.26 25.29
CA LEU A 211 -8.71 2.84 24.32
C LEU A 211 -9.26 4.02 23.49
N PRO A 212 -9.64 5.17 24.10
CA PRO A 212 -10.03 6.36 23.34
C PRO A 212 -8.96 6.84 22.37
N PHE A 213 -7.68 6.72 22.73
CA PHE A 213 -6.55 7.03 21.85
C PHE A 213 -6.52 6.08 20.64
N LEU A 214 -6.62 4.77 20.85
CA LEU A 214 -6.66 3.78 19.76
C LEU A 214 -7.87 3.99 18.82
N ASP A 215 -9.01 4.43 19.37
CA ASP A 215 -10.21 4.73 18.57
C ASP A 215 -9.97 5.91 17.61
N THR A 216 -9.16 6.90 18.01
CA THR A 216 -8.77 7.99 17.09
C THR A 216 -7.84 7.55 15.96
N LEU A 217 -7.18 6.40 16.09
CA LEU A 217 -6.35 5.82 15.03
C LEU A 217 -7.17 5.03 14.00
N THR A 218 -8.42 4.66 14.33
CA THR A 218 -9.29 3.83 13.49
C THR A 218 -10.25 4.71 12.68
N ARG A 219 -9.73 5.51 11.74
CA ARG A 219 -10.57 6.23 10.78
C ARG A 219 -11.09 5.27 9.69
N HIS A 220 -12.23 4.62 9.90
CA HIS A 220 -13.17 4.34 8.80
C HIS A 220 -14.58 3.92 9.30
N PRO A 221 -15.68 4.47 8.73
CA PRO A 221 -17.06 4.13 9.08
C PRO A 221 -17.56 2.77 8.57
N TRP A 222 -16.79 2.08 7.72
CA TRP A 222 -17.16 0.79 7.14
C TRP A 222 -16.08 -0.21 7.53
N GLY A 223 -16.39 -1.02 8.54
CA GLY A 223 -15.47 -1.88 9.27
C GLY A 223 -14.67 -2.86 8.40
N ASN A 224 -13.57 -3.33 9.01
CA ASN A 224 -12.56 -4.28 8.52
C ASN A 224 -11.32 -3.64 7.85
N ALA A 225 -10.60 -2.82 8.62
CA ALA A 225 -9.29 -2.30 8.26
C ALA A 225 -8.19 -3.38 8.40
N VAL A 226 -8.17 -4.37 7.51
CA VAL A 226 -6.91 -5.09 7.21
C VAL A 226 -6.14 -4.25 6.18
N ARG A 227 -5.66 -3.08 6.59
CA ARG A 227 -4.79 -2.26 5.73
C ARG A 227 -3.36 -2.80 5.81
N THR A 228 -2.85 -3.24 4.65
CA THR A 228 -1.47 -3.68 4.44
C THR A 228 -0.44 -2.60 4.80
N TRP A 229 0.79 -3.02 5.14
CA TRP A 229 1.97 -2.16 5.30
C TRP A 229 2.05 -1.13 4.15
N GLY A 230 2.22 0.16 4.47
CA GLY A 230 2.22 1.27 3.51
C GLY A 230 0.86 1.90 3.15
N GLN A 231 -0.27 1.43 3.72
CA GLN A 231 -1.60 2.06 3.52
C GLN A 231 -2.27 2.56 4.81
N GLN A 232 -1.60 2.41 5.96
CA GLN A 232 -2.08 3.03 7.20
C GLN A 232 -1.84 4.53 7.12
N GLU A 233 -2.90 5.30 7.32
CA GLU A 233 -2.78 6.74 7.44
C GLU A 233 -1.99 7.06 8.72
N PRO A 234 -1.03 7.99 8.67
CA PRO A 234 -0.52 8.63 9.89
C PRO A 234 -1.73 9.11 10.70
N PRO A 235 -1.85 8.81 12.00
CA PRO A 235 -0.80 8.42 12.94
C PRO A 235 -0.72 6.92 13.29
N ALA A 236 -1.59 6.05 12.77
CA ALA A 236 -1.69 4.64 13.17
C ALA A 236 -0.40 3.84 12.89
N HIS A 237 0.27 4.13 11.77
CA HIS A 237 1.54 3.50 11.41
C HIS A 237 2.65 3.81 12.43
N TRP A 238 2.76 5.05 12.90
CA TRP A 238 3.82 5.47 13.84
C TRP A 238 3.64 4.81 15.20
N VAL A 239 2.41 4.78 15.71
CA VAL A 239 2.09 4.09 16.98
C VAL A 239 2.55 2.64 16.93
N ARG A 240 2.23 1.93 15.85
CA ARG A 240 2.62 0.53 15.68
C ARG A 240 4.12 0.33 15.57
N LEU A 241 4.83 1.21 14.85
CA LEU A 241 6.29 1.15 14.75
C LEU A 241 6.93 1.24 16.14
N PHE A 242 6.54 2.24 16.92
CA PHE A 242 7.06 2.41 18.28
C PHE A 242 6.78 1.16 19.15
N LEU A 243 5.54 0.66 19.14
CA LEU A 243 5.16 -0.51 19.93
C LEU A 243 5.91 -1.78 19.50
N GLN A 244 6.28 -1.91 18.23
CA GLN A 244 7.12 -3.00 17.74
C GLN A 244 8.52 -2.94 18.35
N HIS A 245 9.17 -1.78 18.37
CA HIS A 245 10.46 -1.61 19.06
C HIS A 245 10.33 -1.83 20.56
N PHE A 246 9.28 -1.28 21.20
CA PHE A 246 9.01 -1.49 22.62
C PHE A 246 8.88 -2.98 22.96
N LYS A 247 8.15 -3.75 22.15
CA LYS A 247 8.04 -5.19 22.31
C LYS A 247 9.37 -5.92 22.06
N ALA A 248 10.13 -5.54 21.03
CA ALA A 248 11.42 -6.14 20.70
C ALA A 248 12.46 -5.96 21.81
N HIS A 249 12.45 -4.78 22.46
CA HIS A 249 13.32 -4.46 23.60
C HIS A 249 12.70 -4.79 24.97
N ARG A 250 11.66 -5.65 25.00
CA ARG A 250 11.02 -6.14 26.23
C ARG A 250 10.56 -5.03 27.20
N GLY A 251 10.16 -3.89 26.67
CA GLY A 251 9.69 -2.75 27.46
C GLY A 251 10.76 -1.74 27.90
N HIS A 252 12.05 -1.99 27.61
CA HIS A 252 13.13 -1.11 28.07
C HIS A 252 13.24 0.19 27.26
N ILE A 253 12.65 1.28 27.76
CA ILE A 253 12.56 2.59 27.09
C ILE A 253 13.91 3.15 26.62
N PRO A 254 15.01 3.12 27.40
CA PRO A 254 16.29 3.62 26.92
C PRO A 254 16.81 2.88 25.68
N SER A 255 16.58 1.58 25.58
CA SER A 255 16.96 0.79 24.39
C SER A 255 16.09 1.13 23.19
N VAL A 256 14.78 1.28 23.39
CA VAL A 256 13.86 1.73 22.33
C VAL A 256 14.28 3.08 21.77
N ARG A 257 14.61 4.03 22.65
CA ARG A 257 15.12 5.35 22.27
C ARG A 257 16.39 5.25 21.43
N ALA A 258 17.39 4.52 21.91
CA ALA A 258 18.66 4.37 21.22
C ALA A 258 18.49 3.76 19.82
N THR A 259 17.60 2.77 19.67
CA THR A 259 17.30 2.17 18.36
C THR A 259 16.59 3.14 17.43
N LEU A 260 15.57 3.87 17.91
CA LEU A 260 14.88 4.88 17.10
C LEU A 260 15.79 6.04 16.69
N GLU A 261 16.75 6.42 17.53
CA GLU A 261 17.78 7.41 17.21
C GLU A 261 18.77 6.89 16.17
N ALA A 262 19.24 5.64 16.31
CA ALA A 262 20.14 5.01 15.34
C ALA A 262 19.48 4.85 13.96
N GLU A 263 18.17 4.63 13.90
CA GLU A 263 17.39 4.56 12.66
C GLU A 263 17.00 5.94 12.10
N GLY A 264 17.38 7.04 12.77
CA GLY A 264 17.03 8.41 12.36
C GLY A 264 15.54 8.72 12.48
N LEU A 265 14.80 7.94 13.25
CA LEU A 265 13.35 8.07 13.46
C LEU A 265 13.00 9.02 14.60
N MET A 266 13.96 9.28 15.49
CA MET A 266 13.85 10.22 16.61
C MET A 266 15.17 10.98 16.78
N SER A 267 15.09 12.23 17.23
CA SER A 267 16.25 13.09 17.42
C SER A 267 17.01 12.74 18.69
N SER A 268 18.34 12.73 18.66
CA SER A 268 19.21 12.47 19.84
C SER A 268 19.18 13.56 20.92
N ARG A 269 18.41 14.64 20.72
CA ARG A 269 18.31 15.75 21.68
C ARG A 269 17.73 15.27 23.02
N PRO A 270 18.17 15.83 24.16
CA PRO A 270 17.58 15.52 25.46
C PRO A 270 16.10 15.94 25.54
N LEU A 271 15.33 15.23 26.38
CA LEU A 271 13.94 15.57 26.69
C LEU A 271 13.89 16.95 27.38
N GLY A 272 13.47 18.00 26.67
CA GLY A 272 13.22 19.33 27.27
C GLY A 272 13.85 20.54 26.58
N GLN A 273 14.68 20.37 25.54
CA GLN A 273 15.19 21.51 24.78
C GLN A 273 14.20 21.93 23.66
N PRO A 274 13.83 23.23 23.57
CA PRO A 274 13.02 23.73 22.47
C PRO A 274 13.69 23.48 21.11
N CYS A 275 12.88 23.27 20.07
CA CYS A 275 13.33 23.26 18.68
C CYS A 275 13.68 24.67 18.18
N PHE A 276 14.58 25.39 18.84
CA PHE A 276 15.04 26.70 18.37
C PHE A 276 16.53 26.92 18.65
N SER A 277 17.32 26.87 17.59
CA SER A 277 18.58 27.62 17.41
C SER A 277 18.96 27.50 15.91
N GLY A 278 19.18 28.59 15.15
CA GLY A 278 19.19 29.99 15.51
C GLY A 278 18.96 30.90 14.29
N GLN A 279 18.48 32.10 14.56
CA GLN A 279 18.85 33.25 13.76
C GLN A 279 20.30 33.59 14.11
N GLU A 280 21.16 33.68 13.09
CA GLU A 280 22.47 34.31 13.22
C GLU A 280 22.30 35.74 13.77
N PRO A 281 23.17 36.19 14.69
CA PRO A 281 23.24 37.61 15.00
C PRO A 281 23.79 38.33 13.77
N ARG A 282 22.93 39.09 13.08
CA ARG A 282 23.36 40.02 12.05
C ARG A 282 24.19 41.12 12.69
N THR A 283 25.50 40.99 12.61
CA THR A 283 26.45 42.08 12.84
C THR A 283 26.15 43.19 11.83
N PRO A 284 25.83 44.43 12.24
CA PRO A 284 25.66 45.52 11.30
C PRO A 284 27.01 45.94 10.70
N PRO A 285 27.11 46.25 9.39
CA PRO A 285 28.35 46.73 8.81
C PRO A 285 28.70 48.14 9.31
N ALA A 286 29.98 48.31 9.66
CA ALA A 286 30.55 49.59 10.08
C ALA A 286 30.42 50.65 8.98
N ARG A 287 29.98 51.86 9.38
CA ARG A 287 30.00 53.05 8.52
C ARG A 287 31.46 53.46 8.25
N PRO A 288 31.84 53.82 7.01
CA PRO A 288 33.09 54.51 6.76
C PRO A 288 32.97 55.97 7.19
N SER A 289 33.87 56.40 8.07
CA SER A 289 34.07 57.79 8.46
C SER A 289 34.65 58.57 7.27
N ALA A 290 33.97 59.66 6.89
CA ALA A 290 34.49 60.63 5.95
C ALA A 290 35.64 61.43 6.58
N ARG A 291 36.75 61.54 5.85
CA ARG A 291 37.67 62.69 5.84
C ARG A 291 38.25 62.84 4.45
#